data_AF-A0A6H1KF43-F1
#
_entry.id   AF-A0A6H1KF43-F1
#
_cell.length_a   1.000
_cell.length_b   1.000
_cell.length_c   1.000
_cell.angle_alpha   90.00
_cell.angle_beta   90.00
_cell.angle_gamma   90.00
#
_symmetry.space_group_name_H-M   'P 1'
#
loop_
_entity.id
_entity.type
_entity.pdbx_description
1 polymer ?
#
loop_
_entity_poly.entity_id
_entity_poly.type
_entity_poly.pdbx_seq_one_letter_code
_entity_poly.pdbx_strand_id
1 'polypeptide(L)' 'MCEHIEDFHRTVLMLGALALYADTPGADDLFIDTIGPSLAASLPEPPPGMFPPGYDPTDGPEYPGGS' A
#
# COMPACT_ATOMS: atom_id res chain seq x y z
N MET A 1 -1.90 -15.40 -20.98
CA MET A 1 -2.07 -14.43 -19.88
C MET A 1 -1.03 -14.77 -18.84
N CYS A 2 -0.24 -13.78 -18.42
CA CYS A 2 0.77 -13.98 -17.38
C CYS A 2 0.07 -13.76 -16.03
N GLU A 3 -0.19 -14.83 -15.28
CA GLU A 3 -0.98 -14.81 -14.03
C GLU A 3 -0.45 -13.77 -13.01
N HIS A 4 0.87 -13.54 -13.01
CA HIS A 4 1.52 -12.52 -12.18
C HIS A 4 1.08 -11.08 -12.45
N ILE A 5 0.69 -10.76 -13.69
CA ILE A 5 0.20 -9.41 -14.05
C ILE A 5 -1.23 -9.21 -13.52
N GLU A 6 -2.05 -10.25 -13.56
CA GLU A 6 -3.43 -10.20 -13.08
C GLU A 6 -3.50 -10.09 -11.56
N ASP A 7 -2.64 -10.81 -10.86
CA ASP A 7 -2.54 -10.74 -9.40
C ASP A 7 -2.00 -9.38 -8.93
N PHE A 8 -1.04 -8.81 -9.65
CA PHE A 8 -0.59 -7.43 -9.41
C PHE A 8 -1.76 -6.43 -9.54
N HIS A 9 -2.49 -6.47 -10.66
CA HIS A 9 -3.64 -5.58 -10.87
C HIS A 9 -4.70 -5.76 -9.79
N ARG A 10 -5.02 -7.00 -9.41
CA ARG A 10 -5.99 -7.29 -8.35
C ARG A 10 -5.53 -6.71 -7.00
N THR A 11 -4.25 -6.87 -6.68
CA THR A 11 -3.66 -6.35 -5.43
C THR A 11 -3.74 -4.83 -5.38
N VAL A 12 -3.39 -4.14 -6.48
CA VAL A 12 -3.50 -2.67 -6.58
C VAL A 12 -4.95 -2.20 -6.43
N LEU A 13 -5.91 -2.90 -7.04
CA LEU A 13 -7.33 -2.57 -6.88
C LEU A 13 -7.82 -2.76 -5.44
N MET A 14 -7.39 -3.83 -4.76
CA MET A 14 -7.73 -4.07 -3.35
C MET A 14 -7.13 -3.00 -2.43
N LEU A 15 -5.88 -2.59 -2.67
CA LEU A 15 -5.25 -1.47 -1.94
C LEU A 15 -5.99 -0.16 -2.15
N GLY A 16 -6.39 0.14 -3.39
CA GLY A 16 -7.18 1.34 -3.69
C GLY A 16 -8.55 1.32 -3.00
N ALA A 17 -9.23 0.18 -2.98
CA ALA A 17 -10.50 0.02 -2.26
C ALA A 17 -10.33 0.18 -0.74
N LEU A 18 -9.24 -0.34 -0.17
CA LEU A 18 -8.92 -0.16 1.25
C LEU A 18 -8.65 1.30 1.59
N ALA A 19 -7.92 2.02 0.74
CA ALA A 19 -7.67 3.46 0.92
C ALA A 19 -8.97 4.28 0.90
N LEU A 20 -9.90 3.96 -0.01
CA LEU A 20 -11.22 4.58 -0.04
C LEU A 20 -12.05 4.24 1.20
N TYR A 21 -11.95 3.01 1.71
CA TYR A 21 -12.61 2.61 2.95
C TYR A 21 -12.06 3.39 4.15
N ALA A 22 -10.74 3.56 4.24
CA ALA A 22 -10.08 4.30 5.32
C ALA A 22 -10.50 5.77 5.40
N ASP A 23 -10.90 6.38 4.29
CA ASP A 23 -11.42 7.76 4.26
C ASP A 23 -12.90 7.87 4.69
N THR A 24 -13.58 6.74 4.94
CA THR A 24 -14.99 6.76 5.37
C THR A 24 -15.14 7.02 6.88
N PRO A 25 -16.12 7.84 7.32
CA PRO A 25 -16.35 8.07 8.74
C PRO A 25 -16.70 6.78 9.50
N GLY A 26 -15.93 6.49 10.55
CA GLY A 26 -16.12 5.29 11.37
C GLY A 26 -15.59 4.01 10.74
N ALA A 27 -14.66 4.11 9.77
CA ALA A 27 -13.90 2.98 9.28
C ALA A 27 -13.19 2.24 10.43
N ASP A 28 -13.07 0.92 10.30
CA ASP A 28 -12.41 0.07 11.30
C ASP A 28 -10.89 0.20 11.16
N ASP A 29 -10.28 0.99 12.04
CA ASP A 29 -8.84 1.21 12.09
C ASP A 29 -8.06 -0.10 12.27
N LEU A 30 -8.55 -1.03 13.09
CA LEU A 30 -7.88 -2.32 13.31
C LEU A 30 -7.88 -3.17 12.04
N PHE A 31 -8.98 -3.13 11.29
CA PHE A 31 -9.06 -3.79 9.98
C PHE A 31 -8.05 -3.17 9.01
N ILE A 32 -7.96 -1.84 8.93
CA ILE A 32 -7.04 -1.13 8.03
C ILE A 32 -5.58 -1.46 8.39
N ASP A 33 -5.23 -1.37 9.67
CA ASP A 33 -3.88 -1.66 10.18
C ASP A 33 -3.47 -3.12 9.96
N THR A 34 -4.44 -4.05 9.95
CA THR A 34 -4.17 -5.47 9.72
C THR A 34 -4.06 -5.79 8.22
N ILE A 35 -4.98 -5.27 7.42
CA ILE A 35 -5.12 -5.66 6.01
C ILE A 35 -4.18 -4.87 5.10
N GLY A 36 -3.91 -3.60 5.41
CA GLY A 36 -3.03 -2.74 4.63
C GLY A 36 -1.65 -3.37 4.40
N PRO A 37 -0.90 -3.71 5.46
CA PRO A 37 0.39 -4.37 5.33
C PRO A 37 0.31 -5.72 4.63
N SER A 38 -0.76 -6.49 4.87
CA SER A 38 -0.96 -7.81 4.26
C SER A 38 -1.12 -7.73 2.73
N LEU A 39 -1.88 -6.73 2.25
CA LEU A 39 -2.03 -6.48 0.82
C LEU A 39 -0.76 -5.89 0.21
N ALA A 40 -0.10 -4.94 0.90
CA ALA A 40 1.13 -4.32 0.44
C ALA A 40 2.26 -5.35 0.26
N ALA A 41 2.37 -6.32 1.19
CA ALA A 41 3.33 -7.42 1.10
C ALA A 41 3.09 -8.37 -0.10
N SER A 42 1.91 -8.31 -0.73
CA SER A 42 1.60 -9.10 -1.93
C SER A 42 2.05 -8.41 -3.23
N LEU A 43 2.54 -7.15 -3.15
CA LEU A 43 3.10 -6.47 -4.30
C LEU A 43 4.47 -7.07 -4.69
N PRO A 44 4.82 -7.08 -5.99
CA PRO A 44 6.14 -7.46 -6.43
C PRO A 44 7.22 -6.61 -5.78
N GLU A 45 8.37 -7.22 -5.50
CA GLU A 45 9.54 -6.48 -5.05
C GLU A 45 9.93 -5.41 -6.09
N PRO A 46 10.19 -4.17 -5.66
CA PRO A 46 10.63 -3.11 -6.55
C PRO A 46 11.95 -3.45 -7.25
N PRO A 47 12.18 -2.92 -8.46
CA PRO A 47 13.45 -3.11 -9.16
C PRO A 47 14.66 -2.63 -8.33
N PRO A 48 15.83 -3.27 -8.44
CA PRO A 48 17.05 -2.81 -7.80
C PRO A 48 17.36 -1.36 -8.18
N GLY A 49 17.71 -0.53 -7.18
CA GLY A 49 18.03 0.88 -7.40
C GLY A 49 16.81 1.80 -7.62
N MET A 50 15.57 1.29 -7.48
CA MET A 50 14.37 2.13 -7.48
C MET A 50 14.35 3.10 -6.30
N PHE A 51 14.85 2.67 -5.14
CA PHE A 51 14.89 3.48 -3.93
C PHE A 51 16.30 4.03 -3.65
N PRO A 52 16.39 5.26 -3.13
CA PRO A 52 17.67 5.85 -2.75
C PRO A 52 18.31 5.08 -1.56
N PRO A 53 19.64 5.14 -1.41
CA PRO A 53 20.31 4.59 -0.25
C PRO A 53 19.76 5.22 1.05
N GLY A 54 19.39 4.38 2.02
CA GLY A 54 18.79 4.84 3.27
C GLY A 54 17.29 5.14 3.21
N TYR A 55 16.61 4.75 2.12
CA TYR A 55 15.15 4.77 2.08
C TYR A 55 14.56 3.86 3.17
N ASP A 56 13.77 4.44 4.05
CA ASP A 56 12.94 3.71 5.01
C ASP A 56 11.53 3.56 4.40
N PRO A 57 11.10 2.33 4.05
CA PRO A 57 9.78 2.09 3.47
C PRO A 57 8.63 2.35 4.44
N THR A 58 8.92 2.58 5.72
CA THR A 58 7.93 2.94 6.75
C THR A 58 7.84 4.44 6.99
N ASP A 59 8.79 5.21 6.47
CA ASP A 59 8.78 6.68 6.52
C ASP A 59 7.89 7.18 5.38
N GLY A 60 6.62 7.42 5.70
CA GLY A 60 5.63 7.89 4.74
C GLY A 60 6.03 9.23 4.11
N PRO A 61 5.48 9.60 2.94
CA PRO A 61 5.80 10.88 2.32
C PRO A 61 5.41 12.05 3.24
N GLU A 62 6.20 13.12 3.27
CA GLU A 62 5.78 14.32 3.98
C GLU A 62 4.53 14.92 3.35
N TYR A 63 3.39 14.76 4.03
CA TYR A 63 2.15 15.43 3.67
C TYR A 63 2.18 16.89 4.18
N PRO A 64 1.92 17.89 3.31
CA PRO A 64 1.79 19.27 3.76
C PRO A 64 0.58 19.39 4.69
N GLY A 65 0.84 19.55 6.00
CA GLY A 65 -0.20 19.61 7.02
C GLY A 65 0.17 18.96 8.36
N GLY A 66 1.28 18.21 8.43
CA GLY A 66 1.79 17.71 9.70
C GLY A 66 2.22 18.84 10.63
N SER A 67 1.49 19.02 11.73
CA SER A 67 1.85 19.87 12.87
C SER A 67 2.16 18.98 14.08
#